data_AF-A0A6P1ZMG3-F1
#
_entry.id   AF-A0A6P1ZMG3-F1
#
_cell.length_a   1.000
_cell.length_b   1.000
_cell.length_c   1.000
_cell.angle_alpha   90.00
_cell.angle_beta   90.00
_cell.angle_gamma   90.00
#
_symmetry.space_group_name_H-M   'P 1'
#
loop_
_entity.id
_entity.type
_entity.pdbx_description
1 polymer ?
#
loop_
_entity_poly.entity_id
_entity_poly.type
_entity_poly.pdbx_seq_one_letter_code
_entity_poly.pdbx_strand_id
1 'polypeptide(L)'
;MRNRCEQKGDGSQTIVLPFPPSGNRYWRSNRGRVHLADAAHDYRQVVAVERMRQKVRPCRGQIAVVAVYGRPDRRKRDLDNCWKQLGDALEWANVYSNDSQIVDLRLMYGNVRPGYVEVTISECSASVELSCWPEAGAAGGR
;
A
#
# COMPACT_ATOMS: atom_id res chain seq x y z
N MET A 1 -0.17 25.73 1.19
CA MET A 1 0.06 24.28 1.01
C MET A 1 -1.21 23.61 0.49
N ARG A 2 -1.23 23.19 -0.77
CA ARG A 2 -2.25 22.29 -1.32
C ARG A 2 -1.50 21.21 -2.08
N ASN A 3 -1.11 20.14 -1.38
CA ASN A 3 -0.55 18.94 -2.00
C ASN A 3 -1.72 18.21 -2.67
N ARG A 4 -2.10 18.66 -3.87
CA ARG A 4 -3.07 17.93 -4.69
C ARG A 4 -2.23 17.11 -5.68
N CYS A 5 -2.07 15.80 -5.44
CA CYS A 5 -1.78 14.92 -6.57
C CYS A 5 -2.96 15.07 -7.52
N GLU A 6 -2.70 15.63 -8.69
CA GLU A 6 -3.67 15.73 -9.76
C GLU A 6 -3.74 14.36 -10.44
N GLN A 7 -4.85 13.66 -10.20
CA GLN A 7 -5.07 12.34 -10.78
C GLN A 7 -5.29 12.50 -12.28
N LYS A 8 -4.54 11.76 -13.09
CA LYS A 8 -4.85 11.66 -14.52
C LYS A 8 -6.17 10.89 -14.66
N GLY A 9 -7.13 11.51 -15.35
CA GLY A 9 -8.51 11.01 -15.48
C GLY A 9 -8.67 9.68 -16.22
N ASP A 10 -7.60 9.03 -16.66
CA ASP A 10 -7.62 7.79 -17.46
C ASP A 10 -6.77 6.63 -16.88
N GLY A 11 -6.10 6.82 -15.74
CA GLY A 11 -5.10 5.88 -15.21
C GLY A 11 -5.43 5.21 -13.87
N SER A 12 -6.68 5.28 -13.38
CA SER A 12 -7.06 4.68 -12.10
C SER A 12 -7.48 3.22 -12.25
N GLN A 13 -6.95 2.35 -11.40
CA GLN A 13 -7.26 0.92 -11.35
C GLN A 13 -7.66 0.51 -9.94
N THR A 14 -8.74 -0.25 -9.82
CA THR A 14 -9.20 -0.78 -8.54
C THR A 14 -9.02 -2.30 -8.50
N ILE A 15 -8.54 -2.79 -7.36
CA ILE A 15 -8.43 -4.21 -7.05
C ILE A 15 -9.09 -4.51 -5.71
N VAL A 16 -9.91 -5.55 -5.67
CA VAL A 16 -10.52 -6.04 -4.43
C VAL A 16 -9.75 -7.27 -3.96
N LEU A 17 -9.23 -7.21 -2.74
CA LEU A 17 -8.38 -8.25 -2.16
C LEU A 17 -9.00 -8.75 -0.86
N PRO A 18 -8.72 -10.00 -0.44
CA PRO A 18 -9.07 -10.46 0.89
C PRO A 18 -8.34 -9.62 1.95
N PHE A 19 -8.93 -9.51 3.13
CA PHE A 19 -8.34 -8.75 4.24
C PHE A 19 -6.99 -9.37 4.65
N PRO A 20 -5.94 -8.57 4.88
CA PRO A 20 -4.63 -9.09 5.20
C PRO A 20 -4.60 -9.85 6.54
N PRO A 21 -3.76 -10.88 6.69
CA PRO A 21 -3.53 -11.50 7.98
C PRO A 21 -2.93 -10.47 8.95
N SER A 22 -3.02 -10.74 10.26
CA SER A 22 -2.40 -9.85 11.24
C SER A 22 -0.88 -9.84 11.11
N GLY A 23 -0.23 -8.71 11.45
CA GLY A 23 1.23 -8.59 11.47
C GLY A 23 1.93 -9.72 12.23
N ASN A 24 1.39 -10.17 13.36
CA ASN A 24 1.94 -11.29 14.13
C ASN A 24 1.84 -12.65 13.41
N ARG A 25 0.93 -12.81 12.45
CA ARG A 25 0.85 -14.00 11.60
C ARG A 25 1.70 -13.84 10.35
N TYR A 26 1.97 -12.61 9.91
CA TYR A 26 2.74 -12.31 8.71
C TYR A 26 4.25 -12.33 8.95
N TRP A 27 4.70 -11.74 10.05
CA TRP A 27 6.09 -11.62 10.43
C TRP A 27 6.41 -12.56 11.61
N ARG A 28 7.49 -13.32 11.50
CA ARG A 28 8.03 -14.16 12.57
C ARG A 28 9.41 -13.68 12.97
N SER A 29 9.70 -13.73 14.26
CA SER A 29 11.06 -13.51 14.77
C SER A 29 11.58 -14.84 15.31
N ASN A 30 12.74 -15.27 14.84
CA ASN A 30 13.45 -16.42 15.39
C ASN A 30 14.92 -16.04 15.58
N ARG A 31 15.45 -16.27 16.79
CA ARG A 31 16.84 -15.94 17.16
C ARG A 31 17.25 -14.50 16.77
N GLY A 32 16.35 -13.53 16.97
CA GLY A 32 16.60 -12.12 16.67
C GLY A 32 16.51 -11.73 15.20
N ARG A 33 16.12 -12.63 14.30
CA ARG A 33 15.92 -12.35 12.87
C ARG A 33 14.45 -12.40 12.49
N VAL A 34 13.96 -11.33 11.86
CA VAL A 34 12.60 -11.24 11.33
C VAL A 34 12.55 -11.86 9.93
N HIS A 35 11.59 -12.75 9.70
CA HIS A 35 11.33 -13.39 8.43
C HIS A 35 9.82 -13.47 8.16
N LEU A 36 9.46 -13.73 6.91
CA LEU A 36 8.08 -13.96 6.50
C LEU A 36 7.60 -15.32 7.02
N ALA A 37 6.35 -15.36 7.46
CA ALA A 37 5.68 -16.61 7.80
C ALA A 37 5.04 -17.25 6.56
N ASP A 38 4.63 -18.52 6.66
CA ASP A 38 3.84 -19.20 5.62
C ASP A 38 2.59 -18.40 5.23
N ALA A 39 1.90 -17.83 6.22
CA ALA A 39 0.71 -17.00 5.97
C ALA A 39 1.01 -15.74 5.13
N ALA A 40 2.24 -15.24 5.14
CA ALA A 40 2.65 -14.15 4.27
C ALA A 40 2.86 -14.62 2.82
N HIS A 41 3.47 -15.79 2.63
CA HIS A 41 3.62 -16.41 1.32
C HIS A 41 2.26 -16.75 0.70
N ASP A 42 1.35 -17.34 1.48
CA ASP A 42 -0.02 -17.65 1.04
C ASP A 42 -0.76 -16.38 0.61
N TYR A 43 -0.68 -15.32 1.43
CA TYR A 43 -1.36 -14.07 1.14
C TYR A 43 -0.80 -13.39 -0.12
N ARG A 44 0.53 -13.36 -0.29
CA ARG A 44 1.20 -12.88 -1.50
C ARG A 44 0.73 -13.60 -2.76
N GLN A 45 0.64 -14.94 -2.71
CA GLN A 45 0.12 -15.74 -3.82
C GLN A 45 -1.32 -15.39 -4.15
N VAL A 46 -2.18 -15.25 -3.14
CA VAL A 46 -3.58 -14.87 -3.33
C VAL A 46 -3.69 -13.50 -3.99
N VAL A 47 -2.92 -12.51 -3.53
CA VAL A 47 -2.90 -11.17 -4.13
C VAL A 47 -2.43 -11.21 -5.58
N ALA A 48 -1.39 -11.98 -5.92
CA ALA A 48 -0.93 -12.14 -7.30
C ALA A 48 -1.98 -12.80 -8.21
N VAL A 49 -2.67 -13.82 -7.71
CA VAL A 49 -3.78 -14.47 -8.44
C VAL A 49 -4.92 -13.47 -8.68
N GLU A 50 -5.31 -12.71 -7.66
CA GLU A 50 -6.38 -11.72 -7.78
C GLU A 50 -6.01 -10.56 -8.70
N ARG A 51 -4.75 -10.09 -8.66
CA ARG A 51 -4.24 -9.10 -9.61
C ARG A 51 -4.43 -9.58 -11.05
N MET A 52 -4.03 -10.82 -11.34
CA MET A 52 -4.13 -11.39 -12.69
C MET A 52 -5.60 -11.57 -13.10
N ARG A 53 -6.45 -12.08 -12.20
CA ARG A 53 -7.89 -12.26 -12.43
C ARG A 53 -8.60 -10.96 -12.75
N GLN A 54 -8.29 -9.91 -12.01
CA GLN A 54 -8.90 -8.57 -12.16
C GLN A 54 -8.21 -7.72 -13.23
N LYS A 55 -7.20 -8.25 -13.93
CA LYS A 55 -6.48 -7.61 -15.05
C LYS A 55 -5.84 -6.27 -14.67
N VAL A 56 -5.39 -6.16 -13.41
CA VAL A 56 -4.72 -4.96 -12.90
C VAL A 56 -3.32 -4.87 -13.51
N ARG A 57 -2.95 -3.70 -14.03
CA ARG A 57 -1.69 -3.51 -14.74
C ARG A 57 -0.64 -2.98 -13.77
N PRO A 58 0.65 -3.31 -13.96
CA PRO A 58 1.70 -2.75 -13.13
C PRO A 58 1.84 -1.25 -13.41
N CYS A 59 1.81 -0.43 -12.36
CA CYS A 59 2.08 1.00 -12.45
C CYS A 59 3.58 1.28 -12.33
N ARG A 60 4.12 2.12 -13.23
CA ARG A 60 5.57 2.44 -13.27
C ARG A 60 5.90 3.87 -12.84
N GLY A 61 4.93 4.77 -12.82
CA GLY A 61 5.09 6.16 -12.41
C GLY A 61 4.85 6.40 -10.92
N GLN A 62 4.79 7.66 -10.52
CA GLN A 62 4.29 8.05 -9.20
C GLN A 62 2.80 7.69 -9.10
N ILE A 63 2.39 7.17 -7.94
CA ILE A 63 1.03 6.70 -7.71
C ILE A 63 0.43 7.30 -6.45
N ALA A 64 -0.87 7.51 -6.48
CA ALA A 64 -1.71 7.68 -5.30
C ALA A 64 -2.42 6.36 -5.01
N VAL A 65 -2.44 5.94 -3.75
CA VAL A 65 -3.12 4.72 -3.31
C VAL A 65 -4.17 5.06 -2.26
N VAL A 66 -5.39 4.57 -2.49
CA VAL A 66 -6.49 4.63 -1.55
C VAL A 66 -6.89 3.20 -1.19
N ALA A 67 -6.72 2.82 0.07
CA ALA A 67 -7.13 1.52 0.58
C ALA A 67 -8.33 1.66 1.53
N VAL A 68 -9.46 1.09 1.13
CA VAL A 68 -10.71 1.07 1.88
C VAL A 68 -10.94 -0.32 2.46
N TYR A 69 -10.90 -0.42 3.80
CA TYR A 69 -10.97 -1.69 4.51
C TYR A 69 -12.40 -1.99 4.97
N GLY A 70 -12.89 -3.18 4.61
CA GLY A 70 -14.12 -3.75 5.16
C GLY A 70 -13.82 -4.53 6.43
N ARG A 71 -14.15 -3.97 7.61
CA ARG A 71 -13.83 -4.59 8.91
C ARG A 71 -14.33 -6.04 8.96
N PRO A 72 -13.46 -7.05 9.17
CA PRO A 72 -13.88 -8.45 9.26
C PRO A 72 -14.59 -8.73 10.59
N ASP A 73 -14.20 -8.01 11.63
CA ASP A 73 -14.67 -8.19 12.99
C ASP A 73 -14.71 -6.85 13.74
N ARG A 74 -15.24 -6.87 14.97
CA ARG A 74 -15.28 -5.69 15.86
C ARG A 74 -13.97 -5.42 16.59
N ARG A 75 -12.89 -6.16 16.32
CA ARG A 75 -11.60 -5.93 17.00
C ARG A 75 -11.03 -4.60 16.56
N LYS A 76 -10.25 -3.98 17.46
CA LYS A 76 -9.42 -2.83 17.10
C LYS A 76 -8.20 -3.35 16.36
N ARG A 77 -7.99 -2.86 15.14
CA ARG A 77 -6.83 -3.17 14.31
C ARG A 77 -6.29 -1.86 13.77
N ASP A 78 -4.99 -1.70 13.88
CA ASP A 78 -4.32 -0.51 13.38
C ASP A 78 -4.20 -0.63 11.84
N LEU A 79 -4.63 0.43 11.14
CA LEU A 79 -4.69 0.44 9.68
C LEU A 79 -3.30 0.43 9.04
N ASP A 80 -2.31 1.02 9.71
CA ASP A 80 -0.89 1.00 9.34
C ASP A 80 -0.34 -0.43 9.34
N ASN A 81 -0.70 -1.24 10.34
CA ASN A 81 -0.28 -2.63 10.38
C ASN A 81 -0.92 -3.40 9.21
N CYS A 82 -2.23 -3.22 8.99
CA CYS A 82 -2.92 -3.83 7.85
C CYS A 82 -2.28 -3.42 6.52
N TRP A 83 -1.97 -2.13 6.36
CA TRP A 83 -1.29 -1.60 5.19
C TRP A 83 0.09 -2.18 5.00
N LYS A 84 0.89 -2.35 6.07
CA LYS A 84 2.23 -2.94 5.98
C LYS A 84 2.20 -4.35 5.38
N GLN A 85 1.18 -5.15 5.69
CA GLN A 85 1.01 -6.47 5.08
C GLN A 85 0.46 -6.39 3.65
N LEU A 86 -0.50 -5.50 3.41
CA LEU A 86 -1.11 -5.31 2.11
C LEU A 86 -0.12 -4.77 1.08
N GLY A 87 0.62 -3.72 1.41
CA GLY A 87 1.61 -3.08 0.54
C GLY A 87 2.76 -4.02 0.16
N ASP A 88 3.26 -4.79 1.12
CA ASP A 88 4.26 -5.84 0.86
C ASP A 88 3.76 -6.87 -0.19
N ALA A 89 2.48 -7.28 -0.07
CA ALA A 89 1.89 -8.21 -1.01
C ALA A 89 1.59 -7.58 -2.39
N LEU A 90 1.21 -6.30 -2.43
CA LEU A 90 0.97 -5.55 -3.68
C LEU A 90 2.28 -5.37 -4.48
N GLU A 91 3.38 -5.04 -3.80
CA GLU A 91 4.72 -4.94 -4.41
C GLU A 91 5.18 -6.31 -4.92
N TRP A 92 5.05 -7.37 -4.11
CA TRP A 92 5.39 -8.73 -4.53
C TRP A 92 4.56 -9.20 -5.73
N ALA A 93 3.28 -8.84 -5.78
CA ALA A 93 2.38 -9.15 -6.89
C ALA A 93 2.62 -8.28 -8.13
N ASN A 94 3.57 -7.33 -8.08
CA ASN A 94 3.92 -6.40 -9.16
C ASN A 94 2.73 -5.51 -9.57
N VAL A 95 1.95 -5.01 -8.60
CA VAL A 95 0.96 -3.94 -8.82
C VAL A 95 1.66 -2.61 -9.01
N TYR A 96 2.74 -2.38 -8.26
CA TYR A 96 3.74 -1.35 -8.47
C TYR A 96 5.11 -1.96 -8.20
N SER A 97 6.18 -1.35 -8.71
CA SER A 97 7.55 -1.89 -8.64
C SER A 97 8.18 -1.69 -7.26
N ASN A 98 7.89 -0.57 -6.61
CA ASN A 98 8.45 -0.22 -5.30
C ASN A 98 7.54 0.75 -4.53
N ASP A 99 7.46 0.60 -3.21
CA ASP A 99 6.68 1.47 -2.33
C ASP A 99 7.06 2.97 -2.40
N SER A 100 8.29 3.31 -2.80
CA SER A 100 8.73 4.69 -3.06
C SER A 100 7.97 5.40 -4.18
N GLN A 101 7.24 4.66 -5.03
CA GLN A 101 6.35 5.25 -6.04
C GLN A 101 5.13 5.94 -5.41
N ILE A 102 4.76 5.57 -4.18
CA ILE A 102 3.54 6.05 -3.52
C ILE A 102 3.77 7.45 -2.96
N VAL A 103 3.14 8.46 -3.57
CA VAL A 103 3.26 9.87 -3.15
C VAL A 103 2.07 10.36 -2.34
N ASP A 104 0.92 9.68 -2.43
CA ASP A 104 -0.28 9.92 -1.61
C ASP A 104 -0.82 8.56 -1.18
N LEU A 105 -0.91 8.32 0.13
CA LEU A 105 -1.44 7.09 0.70
C LEU A 105 -2.60 7.43 1.64
N ARG A 106 -3.78 6.87 1.36
CA ARG A 106 -4.97 7.05 2.19
C ARG A 106 -5.50 5.70 2.66
N LEU A 107 -5.57 5.54 3.97
CA LEU A 107 -6.06 4.33 4.62
C LEU A 107 -7.34 4.68 5.38
N MET A 108 -8.42 3.97 5.10
CA MET A 108 -9.70 4.22 5.78
C MET A 108 -10.53 2.96 5.93
N TYR A 109 -11.37 2.92 6.95
CA TYR A 109 -12.48 1.96 7.00
C TYR A 109 -13.64 2.52 6.18
N GLY A 110 -14.33 1.66 5.45
CA GLY A 110 -15.47 2.07 4.63
C GLY A 110 -16.45 0.93 4.36
N ASN A 111 -17.39 1.19 3.47
CA ASN A 111 -18.44 0.25 3.11
C ASN A 111 -17.96 -0.76 2.05
N VAL A 112 -16.94 -1.55 2.41
CA VAL A 112 -16.44 -2.68 1.64
C VAL A 112 -16.90 -3.97 2.32
N ARG A 113 -17.08 -5.04 1.55
CA ARG A 113 -17.47 -6.36 2.07
C ARG A 113 -16.59 -6.73 3.28
N PRO A 114 -17.18 -7.14 4.42
CA PRO A 114 -16.41 -7.57 5.58
C PRO A 114 -15.39 -8.65 5.22
N GLY A 115 -14.14 -8.48 5.64
CA GLY A 115 -13.07 -9.41 5.30
C GLY A 115 -12.44 -9.20 3.93
N TYR A 116 -12.70 -8.05 3.29
CA TYR A 116 -12.03 -7.61 2.07
C TYR A 116 -11.49 -6.20 2.21
N VAL A 117 -10.58 -5.83 1.33
CA VAL A 117 -10.05 -4.49 1.14
C VAL A 117 -10.17 -4.12 -0.33
N GLU A 118 -10.65 -2.93 -0.60
CA GLU A 118 -10.65 -2.34 -1.94
C GLU A 118 -9.47 -1.38 -2.02
N VAL A 119 -8.61 -1.57 -3.01
CA VAL A 119 -7.43 -0.73 -3.24
C VAL A 119 -7.58 -0.07 -4.60
N THR A 120 -7.60 1.25 -4.61
CA THR A 120 -7.61 2.07 -5.81
C THR A 120 -6.25 2.71 -5.97
N ILE A 121 -5.60 2.42 -7.10
CA ILE A 121 -4.30 2.97 -7.49
C ILE A 121 -4.54 3.92 -8.65
N SER A 122 -4.01 5.13 -8.57
CA SER A 122 -4.08 6.11 -9.65
C SER A 122 -2.70 6.63 -9.98
N GLU A 123 -2.35 6.68 -11.27
CA GLU A 123 -1.13 7.35 -11.70
C GLU A 123 -1.24 8.88 -11.48
N CYS A 124 -0.24 9.45 -10.82
CA CYS A 124 -0.10 10.90 -10.68
C CYS A 124 0.75 11.43 -11.86
N SER A 125 0.30 12.45 -12.58
CA SER A 125 1.23 13.28 -13.37
C SER A 125 2.09 14.06 -12.38
N ALA A 126 3.41 13.94 -12.50
CA ALA A 126 4.32 14.81 -11.78
C ALA A 126 4.14 16.27 -12.26
N SER A 127 3.38 17.04 -11.49
CA SER A 127 3.56 18.49 -11.32
C SER A 127 3.56 18.81 -9.82
N VAL A 128 4.22 17.97 -9.01
CA VAL A 128 4.46 18.28 -7.61
C VAL A 128 5.83 18.92 -7.54
N GLU A 129 5.86 20.26 -7.57
CA GLU A 129 7.00 21.00 -7.04
C GLU A 129 7.18 20.56 -5.59
N LEU A 130 8.13 19.64 -5.36
CA LEU A 130 8.67 19.34 -4.05
C LEU A 130 9.49 20.55 -3.58
N SER A 131 8.84 21.67 -3.31
CA SER A 131 9.42 22.72 -2.49
C SER A 131 9.30 22.30 -1.03
N CYS A 132 10.38 22.50 -0.27
CA CYS A 132 10.56 22.18 1.14
C CYS A 132 10.94 20.73 1.48
N TRP A 133 12.11 20.31 1.01
CA TRP A 133 13.15 20.05 2.01
C TRP A 133 14.09 21.25 1.98
N PRO A 134 14.19 22.12 3.01
CA PRO A 134 15.33 23.01 3.06
C PRO A 134 16.56 22.11 3.12
N GLU A 135 17.48 22.24 2.16
CA GLU A 135 18.81 21.65 2.30
C GLU A 135 19.27 21.92 3.72
N ALA A 136 19.66 20.87 4.44
CA ALA A 136 20.15 20.99 5.80
C ALA A 136 21.29 22.01 5.78
N GLY A 137 20.97 23.25 6.15
CA GLY A 137 21.91 24.34 6.22
C GLY A 137 23.05 23.89 7.12
N ALA A 138 24.26 24.05 6.60
CA ALA A 138 25.52 23.92 7.30
C ALA A 138 25.38 24.13 8.81
N ALA A 139 25.32 23.04 9.57
CA ALA A 139 25.57 23.07 11.00
C ALA A 139 27.09 23.16 11.18
N GLY A 140 27.60 24.39 11.11
CA GLY A 140 28.92 24.71 11.63
C GLY A 140 28.95 24.52 13.14
N GLY A 141 30.11 24.07 13.64
CA GLY A 141 30.57 24.30 15.00
C GLY A 141 30.09 23.31 16.07
N ARG A 142 30.96 22.36 16.42
CA ARG A 142 32.00 22.57 17.44
C ARG A 142 33.11 21.55 17.30
#